data_AF-A0A3N4E330-F1
#
_entry.id   AF-A0A3N4E330-F1
#
_cell.length_a   1.000
_cell.length_b   1.000
_cell.length_c   1.000
_cell.angle_alpha   90.00
_cell.angle_beta   90.00
_cell.angle_gamma   90.00
#
_symmetry.space_group_name_H-M   'P 1'
#
loop_
_entity.id
_entity.type
_entity.pdbx_description
1 polymer ?
#
loop_
_entity_poly.entity_id
_entity_poly.type
_entity_poly.pdbx_seq_one_letter_code
_entity_poly.pdbx_strand_id
1 'polypeptide(L)'
;MSTDDLYKQLESARRFVWSLSVKNDDPAEQLIVFGGDCHQTPARILIEDIDNESFVRLWPKEIKAPLKNIDYEALMLEPGDGAVSKQSLLAKTSLDPLQPRHQYSYFPLQYAVMICEQHSRLPGNITFQDNLLHILLTKD
;
A
#
# COMPACT_ATOMS: atom_id res chain seq x y z
N MET A 1 -14.61 16.95 15.33
CA MET A 1 -15.17 16.56 14.01
C MET A 1 -16.00 15.31 14.24
N SER A 2 -17.23 15.22 13.74
CA SER A 2 -18.01 13.99 13.93
C SER A 2 -17.43 12.85 13.08
N THR A 3 -17.65 11.59 13.49
CA THR A 3 -17.23 10.42 12.69
C THR A 3 -17.85 10.43 11.30
N ASP A 4 -19.06 10.95 11.16
CA ASP A 4 -19.75 11.10 9.87
C ASP A 4 -19.05 12.11 8.95
N ASP A 5 -18.53 13.22 9.50
CA ASP A 5 -17.77 14.20 8.72
C ASP A 5 -16.43 13.63 8.26
N LEU A 6 -15.75 12.87 9.13
CA LEU A 6 -14.52 12.16 8.78
C LEU A 6 -14.77 11.15 7.65
N TYR A 7 -15.83 10.35 7.76
CA TYR A 7 -16.20 9.39 6.73
C TYR A 7 -16.44 10.06 5.38
N LYS A 8 -17.19 11.17 5.36
CA LYS A 8 -17.40 11.96 4.14
C LYS A 8 -16.08 12.45 3.54
N GLN A 9 -15.17 12.98 4.36
CA GLN A 9 -13.87 13.46 3.89
C GLN A 9 -13.00 12.34 3.33
N LEU A 10 -12.95 11.18 4.00
CA LEU A 10 -12.22 10.01 3.52
C LEU A 10 -12.79 9.47 2.22
N GLU A 11 -14.11 9.40 2.09
CA GLU A 11 -14.78 8.98 0.87
C GLU A 11 -14.53 9.97 -0.29
N SER A 12 -14.53 11.27 -0.02
CA SER A 12 -14.14 12.30 -1.00
C SER A 12 -12.68 12.15 -1.44
N ALA A 13 -11.75 11.95 -0.50
CA ALA A 13 -10.34 11.73 -0.80
C ALA A 13 -10.13 10.47 -1.65
N ARG A 14 -10.85 9.38 -1.32
CA ARG A 14 -10.81 8.12 -2.07
C ARG A 14 -11.29 8.30 -3.51
N ARG A 15 -12.39 9.03 -3.71
CA ARG A 15 -12.91 9.37 -5.05
C ARG A 15 -11.95 10.26 -5.84
N PHE A 16 -11.31 11.22 -5.16
CA PHE A 16 -10.30 12.08 -5.77
C PHE A 16 -9.12 11.26 -6.31
N VAL A 17 -8.55 10.35 -5.52
CA VAL A 17 -7.45 9.45 -5.96
C VAL A 17 -7.87 8.61 -7.18
N TRP A 18 -9.10 8.08 -7.17
CA TRP A 18 -9.62 7.33 -8.33
C TRP A 18 -9.81 8.20 -9.57
N SER A 19 -10.21 9.46 -9.42
CA SER A 19 -10.33 10.38 -10.55
C SER A 19 -8.98 10.70 -11.21
N LEU A 20 -7.86 10.46 -10.52
CA LEU A 20 -6.51 10.59 -11.06
C LEU A 20 -6.02 9.30 -11.77
N SER A 21 -6.76 8.19 -11.64
CA SER A 21 -6.36 6.86 -12.12
C SER A 21 -7.26 6.38 -13.26
N VAL A 22 -7.79 7.30 -14.07
CA VAL A 22 -8.69 6.99 -15.19
C VAL A 22 -7.98 6.09 -16.19
N LYS A 23 -8.74 5.14 -16.76
CA LYS A 23 -8.24 4.20 -17.77
C LYS A 23 -7.63 4.96 -18.94
N ASN A 24 -6.36 4.69 -19.22
CA ASN A 24 -5.73 5.06 -20.47
C ASN A 24 -5.70 3.81 -21.37
N ASP A 25 -6.55 3.78 -22.40
CA ASP A 25 -6.65 2.63 -23.31
C ASP A 25 -5.40 2.41 -24.16
N ASP A 26 -4.54 3.42 -24.28
CA ASP A 26 -3.28 3.38 -25.01
C ASP A 26 -2.14 3.98 -24.16
N PRO A 27 -1.67 3.25 -23.13
CA PRO A 27 -0.56 3.71 -22.32
C PRO A 27 0.71 3.75 -23.17
N ALA A 28 1.33 4.92 -23.28
CA ALA A 28 2.61 5.07 -23.98
C ALA A 28 3.73 4.22 -23.37
N GLU A 29 3.61 3.85 -22.09
CA GLU A 29 4.61 3.10 -21.34
C GLU A 29 3.97 2.01 -20.46
N GLN A 30 4.68 0.90 -20.30
CA GLN A 30 4.37 -0.13 -19.31
C GLN A 30 5.29 0.00 -18.09
N LEU A 31 4.78 -0.32 -16.91
CA LEU A 31 5.51 -0.18 -15.65
C LEU A 31 6.10 -1.51 -15.21
N ILE A 32 7.39 -1.51 -14.94
CA ILE A 32 8.07 -2.54 -14.15
C ILE A 32 8.30 -1.93 -12.77
N VAL A 33 7.73 -2.53 -11.73
CA VAL A 33 7.84 -1.98 -10.37
C VAL A 33 8.68 -2.87 -9.47
N PHE A 34 9.42 -2.24 -8.58
CA PHE A 34 10.21 -2.91 -7.57
C PHE A 34 9.70 -2.53 -6.18
N GLY A 35 9.69 -3.48 -5.27
CA GLY A 35 9.43 -3.21 -3.86
C GLY A 35 9.59 -4.44 -3.00
N GLY A 36 9.28 -4.29 -1.70
CA GLY A 36 9.35 -5.40 -0.75
C GLY A 36 7.98 -5.88 -0.29
N ASP A 37 7.94 -7.13 0.15
CA ASP A 37 6.71 -7.79 0.58
C ASP A 37 6.86 -8.74 1.79
N CYS A 38 7.97 -8.65 2.52
CA CYS A 38 8.24 -9.54 3.66
C CYS A 38 8.26 -8.85 5.03
N HIS A 39 8.10 -7.52 5.07
CA HIS A 39 8.04 -6.76 6.31
C HIS A 39 6.61 -6.33 6.62
N GLN A 40 6.23 -6.44 7.90
CA GLN A 40 4.96 -5.91 8.38
C GLN A 40 4.92 -4.40 8.17
N THR A 41 3.91 -3.93 7.46
CA THR A 41 3.81 -2.55 7.00
C THR A 41 2.44 -1.98 7.36
N PRO A 42 2.34 -0.77 7.93
CA PRO A 42 1.07 -0.14 8.22
C PRO A 42 0.23 0.01 6.95
N ALA A 43 -0.97 -0.55 6.97
CA ALA A 43 -1.93 -0.50 5.86
C ALA A 43 -3.23 0.18 6.25
N ARG A 44 -3.55 0.23 7.55
CA ARG A 44 -4.74 0.90 8.08
C ARG A 44 -4.35 1.73 9.30
N ILE A 45 -4.98 2.90 9.39
CA ILE A 45 -4.89 3.77 10.55
C ILE A 45 -6.00 3.39 11.53
N LEU A 46 -5.66 3.29 12.81
CA LEU A 46 -6.65 3.22 13.88
C LEU A 46 -6.77 4.60 14.53
N ILE A 47 -8.00 5.06 14.72
CA ILE A 47 -8.31 6.24 15.52
C ILE A 47 -8.74 5.75 16.90
N GLU A 48 -7.98 6.13 17.93
CA GLU A 48 -8.24 5.79 19.33
C GLU A 48 -8.70 7.05 20.07
N ASP A 49 -9.93 7.04 20.57
CA ASP A 49 -10.46 8.14 21.38
C ASP A 49 -10.20 7.89 22.86
N ILE A 50 -9.46 8.80 23.52
CA ILE A 50 -9.10 8.74 24.94
C ILE A 50 -9.39 10.11 25.55
N ASP A 51 -10.17 10.16 26.63
CA ASP A 51 -10.47 11.40 27.37
C ASP A 51 -10.98 12.56 26.46
N ASN A 52 -11.83 12.23 25.48
CA ASN A 52 -12.36 13.13 24.44
C ASN A 52 -11.32 13.69 23.44
N GLU A 53 -10.12 13.13 23.38
CA GLU A 53 -9.11 13.41 22.36
C GLU A 53 -8.92 12.20 21.42
N SER A 54 -8.80 12.47 20.11
CA SER A 54 -8.59 11.44 19.09
C SER A 54 -7.10 11.29 18.76
N PHE A 55 -6.59 10.07 18.83
CA PHE A 55 -5.20 9.74 18.54
C PHE A 55 -5.10 8.82 17.33
N VAL A 56 -4.19 9.17 16.41
CA VAL A 56 -3.82 8.34 15.26
C VAL A 56 -2.82 7.28 15.71
N ARG A 57 -3.11 6.01 15.39
CA ARG A 57 -2.22 4.86 15.59
C ARG A 57 -1.90 4.23 14.25
N LEU A 58 -0.61 4.12 13.96
CA LEU A 58 -0.10 3.46 12.75
C LEU A 58 0.35 2.04 13.05
N TRP A 59 0.76 1.77 14.29
CA TRP A 59 1.24 0.46 14.72
C TRP A 59 0.40 -0.10 15.88
N PRO A 60 0.16 -1.42 15.93
CA PRO A 60 -0.57 -2.06 17.03
C PRO A 60 0.00 -1.72 18.42
N LYS A 61 1.33 -1.65 18.55
CA LYS A 61 2.03 -1.31 19.79
C LYS A 61 1.76 0.10 20.32
N GLU A 62 1.20 1.00 19.51
CA GLU A 62 0.90 2.37 19.89
C GLU A 62 -0.46 2.50 20.59
N ILE A 63 -1.32 1.48 20.49
CA ILE A 63 -2.66 1.44 21.08
C ILE A 63 -2.53 1.41 22.61
N LYS A 64 -3.19 2.34 23.29
CA LYS A 64 -3.14 2.47 24.76
C LYS A 64 -4.14 1.57 25.47
N ALA A 65 -5.32 1.39 24.88
CA ALA A 65 -6.41 0.60 25.44
C ALA A 65 -6.94 -0.42 24.42
N PRO A 66 -6.17 -1.47 24.08
CA PRO A 66 -6.60 -2.48 23.12
C PRO A 66 -7.82 -3.25 23.64
N LEU A 67 -8.79 -3.47 22.76
CA LEU A 67 -9.94 -4.32 23.06
C LEU A 67 -9.52 -5.79 23.05
N LYS A 68 -10.14 -6.58 23.93
CA LYS A 68 -9.91 -8.03 23.99
C LYS A 68 -10.39 -8.71 22.71
N ASN A 69 -9.69 -9.75 22.28
CA ASN A 69 -10.02 -10.60 21.13
C ASN A 69 -9.99 -9.91 19.76
N ILE A 70 -9.27 -8.78 19.63
CA ILE A 70 -8.99 -8.17 18.32
C ILE A 70 -7.53 -8.47 17.95
N ASP A 71 -7.33 -9.05 16.77
CA ASP A 71 -6.01 -9.20 16.18
C ASP A 71 -5.62 -7.90 15.46
N TYR A 72 -4.99 -6.99 16.20
CA TYR A 72 -4.57 -5.69 15.67
C TYR A 72 -3.44 -5.79 14.64
N GLU A 73 -2.58 -6.80 14.74
CA GLU A 73 -1.54 -7.05 13.74
C GLU A 73 -2.19 -7.35 12.38
N ALA A 74 -3.12 -8.32 12.34
CA ALA A 74 -3.84 -8.67 11.12
C ALA A 74 -4.78 -7.55 10.63
N LEU A 75 -5.33 -6.74 11.55
CA LEU A 75 -6.20 -5.61 11.20
C LEU A 75 -5.41 -4.46 10.56
N MET A 76 -4.28 -4.07 11.17
CA MET A 76 -3.60 -2.82 10.85
C MET A 76 -2.44 -2.98 9.87
N LEU A 77 -1.81 -4.17 9.83
CA LEU A 77 -0.60 -4.40 9.06
C LEU A 77 -0.87 -5.32 7.86
N GLU A 78 -0.09 -5.12 6.82
CA GLU A 78 -0.05 -5.98 5.65
C GLU A 78 1.40 -6.21 5.20
N PRO A 79 1.65 -7.22 4.33
CA PRO A 79 2.97 -7.42 3.75
C PRO A 79 3.43 -6.20 2.94
N GLY A 80 4.69 -5.83 3.08
CA GLY A 80 5.33 -4.71 2.39
C GLY A 80 6.83 -4.61 2.68
N ASP A 81 7.37 -3.40 2.61
CA ASP A 81 8.79 -3.10 2.89
C ASP A 81 9.01 -2.32 4.21
N GLY A 82 7.99 -2.25 5.06
CA GLY A 82 7.97 -1.51 6.32
C GLY A 82 7.52 -0.05 6.20
N ALA A 83 7.39 0.48 4.97
CA ALA A 83 6.84 1.81 4.70
C ALA A 83 5.71 1.80 3.65
N VAL A 84 5.86 1.00 2.59
CA VAL A 84 4.91 0.84 1.49
C VAL A 84 4.38 -0.59 1.48
N SER A 85 3.06 -0.75 1.51
CA SER A 85 2.43 -2.07 1.44
C SER A 85 2.48 -2.63 0.01
N LYS A 86 2.51 -3.97 -0.11
CA LYS A 86 2.44 -4.68 -1.39
C LYS A 86 1.20 -4.28 -2.19
N GLN A 87 0.07 -4.07 -1.51
CA GLN A 87 -1.16 -3.59 -2.16
C GLN A 87 -0.96 -2.23 -2.81
N SER A 88 -0.38 -1.28 -2.06
CA SER A 88 -0.11 0.08 -2.54
C SER A 88 0.82 0.08 -3.75
N LEU A 89 1.94 -0.65 -3.68
CA LEU A 89 2.89 -0.79 -4.79
C LEU A 89 2.24 -1.33 -6.07
N LEU A 90 1.33 -2.29 -5.94
CA LEU A 90 0.60 -2.90 -7.05
C LEU A 90 -0.64 -2.10 -7.46
N ALA A 91 -0.89 -0.95 -6.82
CA ALA A 91 -2.09 -0.11 -6.92
C ALA A 91 -3.41 -0.88 -6.67
N LYS A 92 -3.38 -1.97 -5.90
CA LYS A 92 -4.54 -2.81 -5.60
C LYS A 92 -5.21 -2.39 -4.30
N THR A 93 -6.53 -2.61 -4.20
CA THR A 93 -7.29 -2.43 -2.96
C THR A 93 -7.35 -3.70 -2.10
N SER A 94 -6.84 -4.82 -2.61
CA SER A 94 -6.82 -6.13 -1.96
C SER A 94 -5.74 -7.02 -2.58
N LEU A 95 -5.19 -7.96 -1.81
CA LEU A 95 -4.29 -9.02 -2.30
C LEU A 95 -5.04 -10.29 -2.71
N ASP A 96 -6.36 -10.37 -2.52
CA ASP A 96 -7.16 -11.50 -3.00
C ASP A 96 -7.08 -11.58 -4.54
N PRO A 97 -6.53 -12.67 -5.11
CA PRO A 97 -6.41 -12.82 -6.55
C PRO A 97 -7.76 -12.94 -7.27
N LEU A 98 -8.83 -13.29 -6.55
CA LEU A 98 -10.20 -13.38 -7.09
C LEU A 98 -10.88 -12.01 -7.18
N GLN A 99 -10.33 -11.00 -6.49
CA GLN A 99 -10.91 -9.67 -6.50
C GLN A 99 -10.31 -8.83 -7.65
N PRO A 100 -11.11 -8.43 -8.64
CA PRO A 100 -10.63 -7.58 -9.71
C PRO A 100 -10.28 -6.18 -9.19
N ARG A 101 -9.41 -5.48 -9.93
CA ARG A 101 -9.10 -4.08 -9.67
C ARG A 101 -10.36 -3.23 -9.82
N HIS A 102 -10.47 -2.16 -9.04
CA HIS A 102 -11.58 -1.22 -9.16
C HIS A 102 -11.61 -0.60 -10.58
N GLN A 103 -12.80 -0.41 -11.16
CA GLN A 103 -12.98 0.12 -12.53
C GLN A 103 -12.35 1.50 -12.78
N TYR A 104 -12.16 2.29 -11.73
CA TYR A 104 -11.51 3.61 -11.76
C TYR A 104 -10.05 3.60 -11.29
N SER A 105 -9.45 2.42 -11.16
CA SER A 105 -8.04 2.27 -10.83
C SER A 105 -7.37 1.62 -12.03
N TYR A 106 -6.66 2.42 -12.81
CA TYR A 106 -5.84 1.95 -13.92
C TYR A 106 -4.36 1.98 -13.53
N PHE A 107 -3.66 0.88 -13.81
CA PHE A 107 -2.24 0.75 -13.52
C PHE A 107 -1.61 -0.19 -14.57
N PRO A 108 -0.86 0.33 -15.56
CA PRO A 108 -0.32 -0.45 -16.68
C PRO A 108 0.92 -1.25 -16.26
N LEU A 109 0.76 -2.10 -15.25
CA LEU A 109 1.81 -2.96 -14.72
C LEU A 109 2.13 -4.06 -15.73
N GLN A 110 3.38 -4.13 -16.16
CA GLN A 110 3.91 -5.28 -16.91
C GLN A 110 4.16 -6.45 -15.95
N TYR A 111 5.01 -6.22 -14.94
CA TYR A 111 5.27 -7.15 -13.84
C TYR A 111 5.93 -6.42 -12.67
N ALA A 112 6.03 -7.12 -11.53
CA ALA A 112 6.67 -6.61 -10.33
C ALA A 112 7.82 -7.53 -9.90
N VAL A 113 8.91 -6.94 -9.43
CA VAL A 113 10.03 -7.63 -8.78
C VAL A 113 9.91 -7.39 -7.28
N MET A 114 9.68 -8.47 -6.53
CA MET A 114 9.51 -8.42 -5.07
C MET A 114 10.78 -8.90 -4.38
N ILE A 115 11.29 -8.10 -3.46
CA ILE A 115 12.56 -8.33 -2.77
C ILE A 115 12.32 -8.20 -1.27
N CYS A 116 12.72 -9.20 -0.49
CA CYS A 116 12.61 -9.12 0.95
C CYS A 116 13.66 -8.17 1.54
N GLU A 117 13.34 -6.88 1.58
CA GLU A 117 14.20 -5.81 2.07
C GLU A 117 13.37 -4.63 2.59
N GLN A 118 13.94 -3.87 3.52
CA GLN A 118 13.31 -2.66 4.04
C GLN A 118 13.33 -1.52 3.00
N HIS A 119 12.31 -0.66 3.04
CA HIS A 119 12.14 0.47 2.12
C HIS A 119 13.43 1.28 1.86
N SER A 120 14.11 1.66 2.94
CA SER A 120 15.32 2.50 2.90
C SER A 120 16.56 1.81 2.35
N ARG A 121 16.51 0.48 2.19
CA ARG A 121 17.63 -0.37 1.76
C ARG A 121 17.42 -0.99 0.39
N LEU A 122 16.18 -0.99 -0.12
CA LEU A 122 15.81 -1.56 -1.42
C LEU A 122 16.76 -1.14 -2.56
N PRO A 123 17.08 0.15 -2.79
CA PRO A 123 17.96 0.54 -3.89
C PRO A 123 19.41 0.07 -3.73
N GLY A 124 19.84 -0.20 -2.50
CA GLY A 124 21.18 -0.71 -2.17
C GLY A 124 21.28 -2.24 -2.21
N ASN A 125 20.16 -2.94 -2.37
CA ASN A 125 20.13 -4.40 -2.37
C ASN A 125 20.70 -4.96 -3.70
N ILE A 126 21.61 -5.92 -3.61
CA ILE A 126 22.29 -6.46 -4.81
C ILE A 126 21.31 -7.15 -5.76
N THR A 127 20.29 -7.84 -5.25
CA THR A 127 19.26 -8.47 -6.07
C THR A 127 18.42 -7.42 -6.80
N PHE A 128 18.14 -6.28 -6.16
CA PHE A 128 17.47 -5.15 -6.82
C PHE A 128 18.31 -4.64 -7.98
N GLN A 129 19.58 -4.34 -7.73
CA GLN A 129 20.49 -3.75 -8.71
C GLN A 129 20.74 -4.69 -9.90
N ASP A 130 20.90 -5.99 -9.64
CA ASP A 130 21.10 -7.00 -10.68
C ASP A 130 19.86 -7.15 -11.58
N ASN A 131 18.66 -7.25 -10.99
CA ASN A 131 17.42 -7.29 -11.77
C ASN A 131 17.22 -6.00 -12.58
N LEU A 132 17.47 -4.84 -11.99
CA LEU A 132 17.37 -3.56 -12.70
C LEU A 132 18.34 -3.51 -13.89
N LEU A 133 19.60 -3.90 -13.68
CA LEU A 133 20.60 -3.92 -14.74
C LEU A 133 20.20 -4.88 -15.86
N HIS A 134 19.73 -6.07 -15.51
CA HIS A 134 19.25 -7.05 -16.48
C HIS A 134 18.12 -6.46 -17.34
N ILE A 135 17.10 -5.88 -16.71
CA ILE A 135 15.96 -5.26 -17.39
C ILE A 135 16.40 -4.14 -18.35
N LEU A 136 17.34 -3.30 -17.93
CA LEU A 136 17.85 -2.20 -18.75
C LEU A 136 18.68 -2.68 -19.95
N LEU A 137 19.36 -3.82 -19.83
CA LEU A 137 20.23 -4.37 -20.87
C LEU A 137 19.54 -5.37 -21.80
N THR A 138 18.35 -5.88 -21.45
CA THR A 138 17.57 -6.81 -22.30
C THR A 138 16.58 -6.11 -23.23
N LYS A 139 16.66 -4.78 -23.36
CA LYS A 139 15.78 -4.00 -24.23
C LYS A 139 16.30 -4.06 -25.67
N ASP A 140 15.89 -5.08 -26.43
CA ASP A 140 16.09 -5.18 -27.89
C ASP A 140 15.06 -4.35 -28.67
#